data_AF-V9VRC5-F1
#
_entry.id   AF-V9VRC5-F1
#
_cell.length_a   1.000
_cell.length_b   1.000
_cell.length_c   1.000
_cell.angle_alpha   90.00
_cell.angle_beta   90.00
_cell.angle_gamma   90.00
#
_symmetry.space_group_name_H-M   'P 1'
#
loop_
_entity.id
_entity.type
_entity.pdbx_description
1 polymer ?
#
loop_
_entity_poly.entity_id
_entity_poly.type
_entity_poly.pdbx_seq_one_letter_code
_entity_poly.pdbx_strand_id
1 'polypeptide(L)'
;MSNTEIETGTPAKVAGLATQTNAMNRGNLSLLGLYGPEDSMTALIRLPSGRTRKVSRGSRLSSGQVVAIDAKGLILNSRGESKRLMMPGS
;
A
#
# COMPACT_ATOMS: atom_id res chain seq x y z
N MET A 1 -30.88 -31.14 -6.88
CA MET A 1 -29.56 -31.67 -7.27
C MET A 1 -29.18 -30.93 -8.54
N SER A 2 -28.17 -30.08 -8.67
CA SER A 2 -26.96 -29.80 -7.91
C SER A 2 -26.50 -28.40 -8.33
N ASN A 3 -25.95 -27.59 -7.41
CA ASN A 3 -25.40 -26.28 -7.72
C ASN A 3 -23.89 -26.35 -7.51
N THR A 4 -23.09 -26.43 -8.58
CA THR A 4 -21.62 -26.29 -8.52
C THR A 4 -21.06 -26.07 -9.92
N GLU A 5 -20.66 -24.84 -10.22
CA GLU A 5 -19.50 -24.53 -11.08
C GLU A 5 -18.81 -23.28 -10.48
N ILE A 6 -17.56 -23.46 -10.09
CA ILE A 6 -16.64 -22.47 -9.48
C ILE A 6 -15.70 -21.98 -10.59
N GLU A 7 -15.07 -20.82 -10.38
CA GLU A 7 -13.96 -20.20 -11.16
C GLU A 7 -14.43 -19.38 -12.39
N THR A 8 -14.27 -18.06 -12.49
CA THR A 8 -13.06 -17.27 -12.27
C THR A 8 -13.47 -15.79 -12.12
N GLY A 9 -13.73 -15.35 -10.89
CA GLY A 9 -14.01 -13.95 -10.59
C GLY A 9 -13.03 -13.47 -9.56
N THR A 10 -11.90 -12.91 -10.01
CA THR A 10 -10.97 -12.17 -9.14
C THR A 10 -11.78 -11.32 -8.16
N PRO A 11 -11.62 -11.47 -6.82
CA PRO A 11 -12.42 -10.70 -5.88
C PRO A 11 -12.16 -9.21 -6.09
N ALA A 12 -13.05 -8.55 -6.83
CA ALA A 12 -13.09 -7.13 -7.10
C ALA A 12 -13.57 -6.33 -5.87
N LYS A 13 -13.11 -6.72 -4.68
CA LYS A 13 -13.64 -6.26 -3.40
C LYS A 13 -12.56 -5.75 -2.45
N VAL A 14 -11.63 -4.90 -2.93
CA VAL A 14 -10.87 -4.00 -2.04
C VAL A 14 -10.46 -2.69 -2.73
N ALA A 15 -11.36 -2.08 -3.52
CA ALA A 15 -11.09 -0.78 -4.17
C ALA A 15 -11.89 0.40 -3.59
N GLY A 16 -12.66 0.18 -2.52
CA GLY A 16 -13.76 1.07 -2.15
C GLY A 16 -13.70 1.81 -0.82
N LEU A 17 -12.68 1.64 0.03
CA LEU A 17 -12.67 2.29 1.34
C LEU A 17 -11.34 2.96 1.64
N ALA A 18 -11.43 4.22 2.07
CA ALA A 18 -10.38 5.05 2.65
C ALA A 18 -9.40 5.74 1.69
N THR A 19 -9.90 6.54 0.74
CA THR A 19 -9.19 7.79 0.41
C THR A 19 -10.00 8.95 0.97
N GLN A 20 -9.87 9.18 2.28
CA GLN A 20 -10.26 10.47 2.82
C GLN A 20 -9.35 11.52 2.18
N THR A 21 -10.01 12.33 1.37
CA THR A 21 -9.59 13.61 0.79
C THR A 21 -8.64 14.38 1.73
N ASN A 22 -7.51 14.84 1.18
CA ASN A 22 -6.65 15.91 1.73
C ASN A 22 -5.66 15.65 2.88
N ALA A 23 -4.74 14.67 2.75
CA ALA A 23 -3.41 14.82 3.34
C ALA A 23 -2.46 15.46 2.32
N MET A 24 -2.45 16.79 2.32
CA MET A 24 -1.79 17.65 1.34
C MET A 24 -0.31 17.29 1.08
N ASN A 25 -0.03 16.78 -0.11
CA ASN A 25 1.10 17.18 -0.95
C ASN A 25 0.91 16.56 -2.33
N ARG A 26 0.64 17.40 -3.34
CA ARG A 26 0.18 17.02 -4.69
C ARG A 26 1.21 16.25 -5.56
N GLY A 27 2.26 15.70 -4.95
CA GLY A 27 3.31 14.89 -5.58
C GLY A 27 3.86 13.72 -4.74
N ASN A 28 3.27 13.43 -3.57
CA ASN A 28 3.81 12.42 -2.63
C ASN A 28 3.02 11.11 -2.65
N LEU A 29 3.72 10.02 -2.29
CA LEU A 29 3.11 8.70 -2.06
C LEU A 29 2.16 8.75 -0.86
N SER A 30 1.07 7.99 -0.94
CA SER A 30 0.16 7.77 0.19
C SER A 30 0.07 6.29 0.52
N LEU A 31 0.12 5.94 1.81
CA LEU A 31 -0.18 4.59 2.28
C LEU A 31 -1.70 4.41 2.36
N LEU A 32 -2.23 3.44 1.63
CA LEU A 32 -3.66 3.10 1.61
C LEU A 32 -3.98 1.94 2.57
N GLY A 33 -3.03 1.04 2.81
CA GLY A 33 -3.22 -0.08 3.71
C GLY A 33 -2.04 -1.02 3.78
N LEU A 34 -2.08 -1.92 4.74
CA LEU A 34 -1.06 -2.93 5.05
C LEU A 34 -1.76 -4.29 5.16
N TYR A 35 -1.20 -5.33 4.55
CA TYR A 35 -1.79 -6.67 4.51
C TYR A 35 -0.72 -7.75 4.39
N GLY A 36 -1.08 -8.97 4.79
CA GLY A 36 -0.21 -10.14 4.74
C GLY A 36 0.32 -10.55 6.11
N PRO A 37 1.00 -11.71 6.19
CA PRO A 37 1.61 -12.20 7.42
C PRO A 37 2.79 -11.30 7.84
N GLU A 38 3.13 -11.28 9.13
CA GLU A 38 4.17 -10.40 9.69
C GLU A 38 5.52 -10.53 8.96
N ASP A 39 5.87 -11.76 8.53
CA ASP A 39 7.11 -12.04 7.80
C ASP A 39 7.11 -11.52 6.34
N SER A 40 5.92 -11.34 5.75
CA SER A 40 5.72 -10.95 4.34
C SER A 40 4.68 -9.84 4.19
N MET A 41 4.74 -8.84 5.08
CA MET A 41 3.85 -7.70 5.00
C MET A 41 4.01 -6.97 3.66
N THR A 42 2.87 -6.57 3.12
CA THR A 42 2.77 -5.82 1.88
C THR A 42 1.95 -4.56 2.13
N ALA A 43 2.44 -3.43 1.63
CA ALA A 43 1.75 -2.16 1.67
C ALA A 43 1.07 -1.90 0.33
N LEU A 44 -0.16 -1.38 0.37
CA LEU A 44 -0.83 -0.80 -0.79
C LEU A 44 -0.61 0.70 -0.71
N ILE A 45 -0.04 1.25 -1.77
CA ILE A 45 0.25 2.67 -1.86
C ILE A 45 -0.40 3.28 -3.09
N ARG A 46 -0.71 4.57 -3.01
CA ARG A 46 -1.09 5.39 -4.15
C ARG A 46 0.13 6.17 -4.63
N LEU A 47 0.46 5.99 -5.90
CA LEU A 47 1.51 6.74 -6.59
C LEU A 47 1.02 8.16 -6.93
N PRO A 48 1.94 9.10 -7.21
CA PRO A 48 1.56 10.46 -7.61
C PRO A 48 0.76 10.48 -8.92
N SER A 49 0.96 9.47 -9.78
CA SER A 49 0.17 9.25 -11.00
C SER A 49 -1.29 8.84 -10.74
N GLY A 50 -1.68 8.65 -9.48
CA GLY A 50 -3.00 8.16 -9.09
C GLY A 50 -3.15 6.64 -9.15
N ARG A 51 -2.19 5.93 -9.73
CA ARG A 51 -2.18 4.46 -9.77
C ARG A 51 -1.87 3.88 -8.40
N THR A 52 -2.51 2.76 -8.07
CA THR A 52 -2.19 2.01 -6.86
C THR A 52 -1.13 0.96 -7.16
N ARG A 53 -0.29 0.65 -6.17
CA ARG A 53 0.76 -0.37 -6.29
C ARG A 53 0.94 -1.11 -4.98
N LYS A 54 1.11 -2.42 -5.06
CA LYS A 54 1.52 -3.27 -3.94
C LYS A 54 3.04 -3.22 -3.81
N VAL A 55 3.56 -3.02 -2.60
CA VAL A 55 4.99 -3.01 -2.32
C VAL A 55 5.31 -3.81 -1.07
N SER A 56 6.39 -4.57 -1.14
CA SER A 56 6.93 -5.35 -0.03
C SER A 56 8.30 -4.81 0.39
N ARG A 57 8.86 -5.33 1.49
CA ARG A 57 10.25 -5.06 1.89
C ARG A 57 11.20 -5.28 0.71
N GLY A 58 12.06 -4.29 0.44
CA GLY A 58 12.99 -4.28 -0.69
C GLY A 58 12.46 -3.62 -1.96
N SER A 59 11.15 -3.34 -2.06
CA SER A 59 10.54 -2.69 -3.24
C SER A 59 11.08 -1.28 -3.46
N ARG A 60 11.41 -0.93 -4.71
CA ARG A 60 11.88 0.42 -5.09
C ARG A 60 10.76 1.29 -5.60
N LEU A 61 10.70 2.51 -5.09
CA LEU A 61 9.73 3.57 -5.40
C LEU A 61 10.47 4.82 -5.88
N SER A 62 9.75 5.69 -6.58
CA SER A 62 10.27 7.02 -6.94
C SER A 62 10.69 7.84 -5.71
N SER A 63 10.08 7.58 -4.56
CA SER A 63 10.39 8.24 -3.29
C SER A 63 11.50 7.57 -2.49
N GLY A 64 12.05 6.42 -2.91
CA GLY A 64 13.01 5.64 -2.12
C GLY A 64 12.77 4.12 -2.14
N GLN A 65 13.47 3.37 -1.32
CA GLN A 65 13.32 1.91 -1.19
C GLN A 65 12.58 1.55 0.10
N VAL A 66 11.64 0.62 0.04
CA VAL A 66 11.00 0.07 1.24
C VAL A 66 12.02 -0.74 2.02
N VAL A 67 12.35 -0.30 3.23
CA VAL A 67 13.29 -1.01 4.11
C VAL A 67 12.57 -1.85 5.16
N ALA A 68 11.38 -1.44 5.60
CA ALA A 68 10.56 -2.18 6.54
C ALA A 68 9.07 -1.87 6.35
N ILE A 69 8.22 -2.80 6.77
CA ILE A 69 6.77 -2.66 6.82
C ILE A 69 6.34 -3.25 8.16
N ASP A 70 5.55 -2.49 8.93
CA ASP A 70 5.05 -2.90 10.23
C ASP A 70 3.57 -2.47 10.38
N ALA A 71 2.91 -2.87 11.46
CA ALA A 71 1.48 -2.55 11.70
C ALA A 71 1.18 -1.04 11.78
N LYS A 72 2.17 -0.21 12.12
CA LYS A 72 2.03 1.25 12.24
C LYS A 72 2.30 1.97 10.91
N GLY A 73 2.77 1.29 9.86
CA GLY A 73 3.16 1.93 8.60
C GLY A 73 4.33 1.27 7.87
N LEU A 74 4.85 1.96 6.87
CA LEU A 74 6.02 1.51 6.12
C LEU A 74 7.19 2.49 6.28
N ILE A 75 8.41 1.98 6.19
CA ILE A 75 9.63 2.77 6.26
C ILE A 75 10.31 2.75 4.90
N LEU A 76 10.61 3.93 4.40
CA LEU A 76 11.30 4.19 3.14
C LEU A 76 12.70 4.72 3.44
N ASN A 77 13.72 4.20 2.79
CA ASN A 77 15.00 4.89 2.69
C ASN A 77 15.00 5.76 1.43
N SER A 78 15.07 7.08 1.61
CA SER A 78 15.14 8.07 0.55
C SER A 78 16.40 8.90 0.74
N ARG A 79 17.32 8.86 -0.23
CA ARG A 79 18.55 9.68 -0.21
C ARG A 79 19.40 9.53 1.07
N GLY A 80 19.36 8.36 1.72
CA GLY A 80 20.06 8.11 2.98
C GLY A 80 19.25 8.42 4.24
N GLU A 81 18.05 8.99 4.10
CA GLU A 81 17.15 9.27 5.20
C GLU A 81 16.04 8.22 5.30
N SER A 82 15.76 7.75 6.51
CA SER A 82 14.64 6.85 6.78
C SER A 82 13.37 7.65 7.04
N LYS A 83 12.41 7.58 6.11
CA LYS A 83 11.11 8.23 6.21
C LYS A 83 10.01 7.21 6.46
N ARG A 84 9.23 7.45 7.51
CA ARG A 84 8.05 6.66 7.82
C ARG A 84 6.83 7.19 7.06
N LEU A 85 6.15 6.32 6.33
CA LEU A 85 4.85 6.60 5.72
C LEU A 85 3.77 5.93 6.57
N MET A 86 2.92 6.77 7.16
CA MET A 86 1.77 6.33 7.95
C MET A 86 0.49 6.53 7.13
N MET A 87 -0.58 5.86 7.53
CA MET A 87 -1.89 6.09 6.92
C MET A 87 -2.37 7.50 7.29
N PRO A 88 -2.80 8.31 6.32
CA PRO A 88 -3.35 9.63 6.60
C PRO A 88 -4.63 9.49 7.42
N GLY A 89 -4.76 10.28 8.50
CA GLY A 89 -5.90 10.23 9.42
C GLY A 89 -5.80 9.19 10.54
N SER A 90 -4.57 8.80 10.92
CA SER A 90 -4.30 8.06 12.17
C SER A 90 -4.14 8.98 13.37
#